data_AF-A0A953KMM8-F1
#
_entry.id   AF-A0A953KMM8-F1
#
_cell.length_a   1.000
_cell.length_b   1.000
_cell.length_c   1.000
_cell.angle_alpha   90.00
_cell.angle_beta   90.00
_cell.angle_gamma   90.00
#
_symmetry.space_group_name_H-M   'P 1'
#
loop_
_entity.id
_entity.type
_entity.pdbx_description
1 polymer ?
#
loop_
_entity_poly.entity_id
_entity_poly.type
_entity_poly.pdbx_seq_one_letter_code
_entity_poly.pdbx_strand_id
1 'polypeptide(L)'
;MHSDGTVYRWRRAVVEEVRADRVITYAGPGGAILSPTYGRGVARDHVRSTFFIDKMYSLFEFHHVGSRSGADLYFNINKPAQFTAWSISYTDLELDVVKHPGQAARIVDQDEFEAAITHYGYSDALQARVRAAAEEGLRITEAWKAGPVRRDIRVLRAGDVIRARALKHDGRPYRWWRTTLHDIDEKGLVTASQIGNLVRQPRSAWRTRSHIRGFFWFDRPQGVLECYGRTGELDELYVNIGTPVRLRAGKLEYTDYELDVSKRPGEAARIVDEDEFVEAAKRYRYSPALQRGVRAAAREGVKLAESWQPRGWFEDI
;
A
#
# COMPACT_ATOMS: atom_id res chain seq x y z
N MET A 1 9.67 -14.56 -7.01
CA MET A 1 9.04 -15.88 -7.11
C MET A 1 10.16 -16.79 -7.58
N HIS A 2 10.65 -17.74 -6.81
CA HIS A 2 11.67 -18.64 -7.35
C HIS A 2 11.06 -19.55 -8.41
N SER A 3 11.95 -20.23 -9.13
CA SER A 3 11.55 -21.14 -10.20
C SER A 3 10.66 -22.29 -9.74
N ASP A 4 10.69 -22.65 -8.44
CA ASP A 4 9.78 -23.61 -7.76
C ASP A 4 8.38 -23.05 -7.45
N GLY A 5 8.11 -21.77 -7.73
CA GLY A 5 6.87 -21.09 -7.36
C GLY A 5 6.89 -20.42 -5.97
N THR A 6 8.01 -20.45 -5.25
CA THR A 6 8.20 -19.80 -3.94
C THR A 6 8.10 -18.28 -4.08
N VAL A 7 7.00 -17.68 -3.59
CA VAL A 7 6.77 -16.22 -3.66
C VAL A 7 7.32 -15.53 -2.41
N TYR A 8 8.44 -14.81 -2.55
CA TYR A 8 8.84 -13.79 -1.59
C TYR A 8 7.97 -12.55 -1.75
N ARG A 9 7.40 -12.06 -0.64
CA ARG A 9 6.65 -10.79 -0.62
C ARG A 9 7.30 -9.81 0.35
N TRP A 10 7.73 -8.69 -0.19
CA TRP A 10 8.04 -7.50 0.60
C TRP A 10 6.78 -6.66 0.72
N ARG A 11 6.23 -6.56 1.92
CA ARG A 11 5.10 -5.64 2.18
C ARG A 11 5.66 -4.30 2.65
N ARG A 12 5.04 -3.22 2.15
CA ARG A 12 5.27 -1.83 2.58
C ARG A 12 6.56 -1.18 2.05
N ALA A 13 6.93 -1.45 0.81
CA ALA A 13 7.86 -0.59 0.07
C ALA A 13 7.10 0.60 -0.54
N VAL A 14 7.77 1.74 -0.67
CA VAL A 14 7.21 2.97 -1.27
C VAL A 14 7.91 3.22 -2.59
N VAL A 15 7.18 3.63 -3.62
CA VAL A 15 7.79 4.04 -4.89
C VAL A 15 8.56 5.34 -4.67
N GLU A 16 9.88 5.28 -4.85
CA GLU A 16 10.79 6.42 -4.76
C GLU A 16 10.80 7.19 -6.08
N GLU A 17 10.90 6.46 -7.20
CA GLU A 17 11.04 7.05 -8.54
C GLU A 17 10.48 6.10 -9.61
N VAL A 18 9.88 6.68 -10.66
CA VAL A 18 9.48 5.96 -11.88
C VAL A 18 10.09 6.67 -13.08
N ARG A 19 10.85 5.93 -13.89
CA ARG A 19 11.39 6.36 -15.19
C ARG A 19 10.95 5.39 -16.28
N ALA A 20 11.20 5.75 -17.54
CA ALA A 20 10.91 4.89 -18.68
C ALA A 20 11.67 3.56 -18.64
N ASP A 21 12.88 3.55 -18.05
CA ASP A 21 13.79 2.41 -18.02
C ASP A 21 13.82 1.67 -16.67
N ARG A 22 13.22 2.23 -15.61
CA ARG A 22 13.25 1.62 -14.27
C ARG A 22 12.21 2.16 -13.29
N VAL A 23 11.91 1.35 -12.28
CA VAL A 23 11.18 1.75 -11.06
C VAL A 23 12.10 1.55 -9.86
N ILE A 24 12.20 2.57 -9.02
CA ILE A 24 12.96 2.50 -7.75
C ILE A 24 11.97 2.51 -6.60
N THR A 25 12.12 1.55 -5.70
CA THR A 25 11.35 1.46 -4.46
C THR A 25 12.26 1.52 -3.24
N TYR A 26 11.67 1.92 -2.12
CA TYR A 26 12.36 2.01 -0.85
C TYR A 26 11.55 1.33 0.25
N ALA A 27 12.20 0.47 1.02
CA ALA A 27 11.64 -0.14 2.22
C ALA A 27 12.54 0.17 3.42
N GLY A 28 11.94 0.66 4.50
CA GLY A 28 12.65 0.93 5.76
C GLY A 28 12.52 -0.20 6.79
N PRO A 29 13.36 -0.20 7.84
CA PRO A 29 13.34 -1.16 8.94
C PRO A 29 11.96 -1.28 9.59
N GLY A 30 11.41 -2.48 9.64
CA GLY A 30 10.08 -2.80 10.16
C GLY A 30 9.01 -3.10 9.09
N GLY A 31 9.39 -3.12 7.81
CA GLY A 31 8.58 -3.71 6.75
C GLY A 31 8.38 -5.22 6.99
N ALA A 32 7.20 -5.74 6.69
CA ALA A 32 6.95 -7.18 6.83
C ALA A 32 7.52 -7.93 5.62
N ILE A 33 8.36 -8.92 5.87
CA ILE A 33 8.89 -9.84 4.86
C ILE A 33 8.11 -11.15 5.02
N LEU A 34 7.55 -11.64 3.93
CA LEU A 34 7.03 -13.00 3.87
C LEU A 34 7.97 -13.81 2.97
N SER A 35 8.75 -14.70 3.58
CA SER A 35 9.53 -15.71 2.88
C SER A 35 8.83 -17.05 3.07
N PRO A 36 8.63 -17.84 2.01
CA PRO A 36 8.13 -19.21 2.19
C PRO A 36 9.14 -20.11 2.92
N THR A 37 10.44 -19.80 2.81
CA THR A 37 11.54 -20.51 3.48
C THR A 37 11.68 -20.14 4.96
N TYR A 38 11.58 -18.84 5.29
CA TYR A 38 11.84 -18.34 6.65
C TYR A 38 10.58 -17.87 7.40
N GLY A 39 9.40 -18.01 6.80
CA GLY A 39 8.13 -17.55 7.36
C GLY A 39 7.98 -16.02 7.35
N ARG A 40 7.21 -15.48 8.32
CA ARG A 40 7.08 -14.03 8.52
C ARG A 40 8.31 -13.48 9.23
N GLY A 41 9.03 -12.60 8.55
CA GLY A 41 10.11 -11.80 9.10
C GLY A 41 9.76 -10.31 9.12
N VAL A 42 10.62 -9.54 9.77
CA VAL A 42 10.58 -8.08 9.76
C VAL A 42 11.91 -7.58 9.23
N ALA A 43 11.88 -6.76 8.18
CA ALA A 43 13.07 -6.14 7.59
C ALA A 43 13.81 -5.35 8.67
N ARG A 44 15.09 -5.66 8.91
CA ARG A 44 15.91 -4.94 9.90
C ARG A 44 16.63 -3.74 9.31
N ASP A 45 16.83 -3.76 8.00
CA ASP A 45 17.66 -2.81 7.28
C ASP A 45 16.84 -1.94 6.32
N HIS A 46 17.48 -0.89 5.81
CA HIS A 46 16.90 -0.11 4.73
C HIS A 46 17.26 -0.76 3.40
N VAL A 47 16.26 -1.01 2.56
CA VAL A 47 16.44 -1.63 1.25
C VAL A 47 15.95 -0.69 0.18
N ARG A 48 16.85 -0.35 -0.76
CA ARG A 48 16.50 0.40 -1.97
C ARG A 48 16.58 -0.54 -3.16
N SER A 49 15.47 -0.72 -3.87
CA SER A 49 15.36 -1.70 -4.94
C SER A 49 15.17 -1.00 -6.27
N THR A 50 15.97 -1.33 -7.27
CA THR A 50 15.87 -0.84 -8.65
C THR A 50 15.43 -1.99 -9.54
N PHE A 51 14.22 -1.88 -10.07
CA PHE A 51 13.66 -2.81 -11.05
C PHE A 51 13.82 -2.20 -12.44
N PHE A 52 14.68 -2.78 -13.27
CA PHE A 52 14.90 -2.31 -14.63
C PHE A 52 13.81 -2.85 -15.56
N ILE A 53 13.19 -1.97 -16.34
CA ILE A 53 12.11 -2.33 -17.26
C ILE A 53 12.68 -3.19 -18.39
N ASP A 54 12.01 -4.31 -18.69
CA ASP A 54 12.37 -5.27 -19.75
C ASP A 54 13.76 -5.91 -19.63
N LYS A 55 14.42 -5.78 -18.47
CA LYS A 55 15.72 -6.39 -18.19
C LYS A 55 15.56 -7.66 -17.37
N MET A 56 16.51 -8.58 -17.54
CA MET A 56 16.55 -9.83 -16.80
C MET A 56 17.24 -9.70 -15.44
N TYR A 57 17.07 -8.57 -14.77
CA TYR A 57 17.74 -8.33 -13.50
C TYR A 57 17.10 -7.19 -12.70
N SER A 58 17.35 -7.22 -11.40
CA SER A 58 17.00 -6.16 -10.45
C SER A 58 18.15 -5.94 -9.48
N LEU A 59 18.37 -4.69 -9.04
CA LEU A 59 19.43 -4.34 -8.11
C LEU A 59 18.86 -3.95 -6.75
N PHE A 60 19.41 -4.51 -5.69
CA PHE A 60 19.04 -4.23 -4.31
C PHE A 60 20.23 -3.65 -3.55
N GLU A 61 20.01 -2.52 -2.88
CA GLU A 61 20.96 -1.86 -1.99
C GLU A 61 20.51 -2.10 -0.55
N PHE A 62 21.30 -2.83 0.23
CA PHE A 62 21.04 -3.11 1.64
C PHE A 62 21.89 -2.18 2.51
N HIS A 63 21.25 -1.25 3.21
CA HIS A 63 21.91 -0.36 4.16
C HIS A 63 21.63 -0.81 5.58
N HIS A 64 22.63 -1.39 6.22
CA HIS A 64 22.51 -1.93 7.57
C HIS A 64 22.33 -0.84 8.62
N VAL A 65 21.34 -1.01 9.50
CA VAL A 65 21.10 -0.05 10.59
C VAL A 65 22.32 0.01 11.52
N GLY A 66 22.80 1.23 11.80
CA GLY A 66 23.98 1.47 12.64
C GLY A 66 25.31 1.36 11.89
N SER A 67 25.33 0.85 10.65
CA SER A 67 26.53 0.80 9.82
C SER A 67 26.82 2.14 9.15
N ARG A 68 28.11 2.49 9.05
CA ARG A 68 28.63 3.60 8.23
C ARG A 68 29.37 3.13 6.98
N SER A 69 29.43 1.81 6.76
CA SER A 69 30.34 1.17 5.80
C SER A 69 29.89 1.30 4.35
N GLY A 70 28.73 1.88 4.05
CA GLY A 70 28.12 1.82 2.71
C GLY A 70 27.03 0.74 2.64
N ALA A 71 26.50 0.49 1.44
CA ALA A 71 25.48 -0.53 1.21
C ALA A 71 26.11 -1.82 0.68
N ASP A 72 25.55 -2.95 1.09
CA ASP A 72 25.74 -4.21 0.37
C ASP A 72 24.88 -4.16 -0.90
N LEU A 73 25.49 -4.50 -2.04
CA LEU A 73 24.80 -4.59 -3.31
C LEU A 73 24.53 -6.05 -3.64
N TYR A 74 23.29 -6.33 -4.01
CA TYR A 74 22.84 -7.63 -4.47
C TYR A 74 22.08 -7.42 -5.79
N PHE A 75 22.62 -7.99 -6.85
CA PHE A 75 22.10 -7.88 -8.20
C PHE A 75 21.51 -9.22 -8.57
N ASN A 76 20.19 -9.28 -8.51
CA ASN A 76 19.43 -10.49 -8.73
C ASN A 76 19.21 -10.69 -10.23
N ILE A 77 19.56 -11.85 -10.77
CA ILE A 77 19.19 -12.21 -12.15
C ILE A 77 17.81 -12.86 -12.11
N ASN A 78 16.84 -12.20 -12.74
CA ASN A 78 15.44 -12.60 -12.73
C ASN A 78 14.81 -12.48 -14.12
N LYS A 79 13.65 -13.09 -14.34
CA LYS A 79 12.80 -12.71 -15.46
C LYS A 79 12.36 -11.25 -15.29
N PRO A 80 12.10 -10.52 -16.40
CA PRO A 80 11.68 -9.13 -16.33
C PRO A 80 10.55 -8.90 -15.33
N ALA A 81 10.71 -7.89 -14.49
CA ALA A 81 9.75 -7.55 -13.47
C ALA A 81 8.39 -7.18 -14.09
N GLN A 82 7.33 -7.67 -13.47
CA GLN A 82 5.95 -7.37 -13.79
C GLN A 82 5.41 -6.37 -12.78
N PHE A 83 4.72 -5.35 -13.29
CA PHE A 83 4.23 -4.23 -12.50
C PHE A 83 2.70 -4.18 -12.53
N THR A 84 2.11 -4.02 -11.35
CA THR A 84 0.70 -3.63 -11.19
C THR A 84 0.62 -2.32 -10.42
N ALA A 85 -0.59 -1.83 -10.18
CA ALA A 85 -0.79 -0.66 -9.32
C ALA A 85 -0.28 -0.88 -7.87
N TRP A 86 -0.20 -2.13 -7.40
CA TRP A 86 0.08 -2.44 -5.99
C TRP A 86 1.21 -3.44 -5.77
N SER A 87 1.77 -4.03 -6.84
CA SER A 87 2.80 -5.05 -6.73
C SER A 87 3.86 -4.93 -7.81
N ILE A 88 5.07 -5.29 -7.42
CA ILE A 88 6.17 -5.63 -8.33
C ILE A 88 6.46 -7.11 -8.08
N SER A 89 6.49 -7.91 -9.13
CA SER A 89 6.78 -9.35 -9.04
C SER A 89 7.75 -9.76 -10.14
N TYR A 90 8.64 -10.68 -9.82
CA TYR A 90 9.63 -11.22 -10.77
C TYR A 90 9.87 -12.70 -10.46
N THR A 91 10.43 -13.42 -11.42
CA THR A 91 10.85 -14.82 -11.24
C THR A 91 12.36 -14.89 -11.10
N ASP A 92 12.85 -15.40 -9.98
CA ASP A 92 14.28 -15.61 -9.72
C ASP A 92 14.87 -16.64 -10.69
N LEU A 93 16.13 -16.47 -11.09
CA LEU A 93 16.85 -17.40 -11.97
C LEU A 93 18.11 -17.96 -11.30
N GLU A 94 18.21 -17.84 -9.98
CA GLU A 94 19.16 -18.45 -9.04
C GLU A 94 20.64 -18.05 -9.22
N LEU A 95 20.97 -17.22 -10.22
CA LEU A 95 22.32 -16.70 -10.41
C LEU A 95 22.36 -15.23 -9.98
N ASP A 96 23.35 -14.85 -9.17
CA ASP A 96 23.38 -13.49 -8.60
C ASP A 96 24.76 -12.84 -8.71
N VAL A 97 24.81 -11.52 -8.52
CA VAL A 97 26.06 -10.78 -8.32
C VAL A 97 26.00 -10.01 -7.01
N VAL A 98 27.06 -10.12 -6.20
CA VAL A 98 27.16 -9.42 -4.92
C VAL A 98 28.37 -8.51 -4.86
N LYS A 99 28.25 -7.41 -4.11
CA LYS A 99 29.37 -6.54 -3.75
C LYS A 99 29.16 -5.98 -2.36
N HIS A 100 30.05 -6.36 -1.44
CA HIS A 100 30.15 -5.74 -0.12
C HIS A 100 31.04 -4.49 -0.18
N PRO A 101 30.89 -3.54 0.76
CA PRO A 101 31.78 -2.39 0.83
C PRO A 101 33.26 -2.76 0.89
N GLY A 102 34.05 -2.12 0.04
CA GLY A 102 35.50 -2.34 -0.06
C GLY A 102 35.91 -3.63 -0.78
N GLN A 103 34.96 -4.41 -1.29
CA GLN A 103 35.22 -5.62 -2.06
C GLN A 103 34.91 -5.42 -3.54
N ALA A 104 35.51 -6.25 -4.41
CA ALA A 104 35.13 -6.32 -5.81
C ALA A 104 33.79 -7.06 -5.97
N ALA A 105 33.01 -6.70 -6.98
CA ALA A 105 31.82 -7.46 -7.35
C ALA A 105 32.21 -8.88 -7.79
N ARG A 106 31.36 -9.86 -7.48
CA ARG A 106 31.53 -11.26 -7.89
C ARG A 106 30.20 -11.90 -8.20
N ILE A 107 30.19 -12.81 -9.17
CA ILE A 107 29.05 -13.68 -9.44
C ILE A 107 29.02 -14.78 -8.38
N VAL A 108 27.84 -15.15 -7.89
CA VAL A 108 27.60 -16.17 -6.85
C VAL A 108 26.46 -17.10 -7.26
N ASP A 109 26.26 -18.16 -6.49
CA ASP A 109 25.15 -19.13 -6.63
C ASP A 109 25.15 -19.88 -7.97
N GLN A 110 26.36 -20.16 -8.48
CA GLN A 110 26.56 -20.94 -9.72
C GLN A 110 26.02 -22.37 -9.61
N ASP A 111 26.22 -22.99 -8.45
CA ASP A 111 25.73 -24.34 -8.12
C ASP A 111 24.21 -24.39 -8.03
N GLU A 112 23.59 -23.37 -7.43
CA GLU A 112 22.12 -23.23 -7.40
C GLU A 112 21.55 -23.06 -8.81
N PHE A 113 22.18 -22.23 -9.65
CA PHE A 113 21.80 -22.09 -11.06
C PHE A 113 21.96 -23.39 -11.87
N GLU A 114 23.05 -24.14 -11.66
CA GLU A 114 23.26 -25.45 -12.32
C GLU A 114 22.22 -26.49 -11.89
N ALA A 115 21.88 -26.52 -10.60
CA ALA A 115 20.80 -27.35 -10.09
C ALA A 115 19.44 -26.94 -10.71
N ALA A 116 19.18 -25.64 -10.81
CA ALA A 116 17.95 -25.10 -11.41
C ALA A 116 17.81 -25.43 -12.90
N ILE A 117 18.90 -25.42 -13.67
CA ILE A 117 18.90 -25.86 -15.07
C ILE A 117 18.36 -27.29 -15.17
N THR A 118 18.88 -28.19 -14.33
CA THR A 118 18.50 -29.60 -14.33
C THR A 118 17.08 -29.79 -13.83
N HIS A 119 16.70 -29.09 -12.76
CA HIS A 119 15.41 -29.29 -12.10
C HIS A 119 14.24 -28.69 -12.89
N TYR A 120 14.41 -27.49 -13.47
CA TYR A 120 13.34 -26.76 -14.18
C TYR A 120 13.45 -26.83 -15.70
N GLY A 121 14.51 -27.44 -16.25
CA GLY A 121 14.68 -27.62 -17.69
C GLY A 121 14.94 -26.31 -18.46
N TYR A 122 15.84 -25.46 -17.96
CA TYR A 122 16.18 -24.21 -18.63
C TYR A 122 16.80 -24.46 -20.00
N SER A 123 16.18 -23.94 -21.07
CA SER A 123 16.72 -24.02 -22.43
C SER A 123 18.10 -23.36 -22.55
N ASP A 124 18.95 -23.84 -23.45
CA ASP A 124 20.29 -23.25 -23.71
C ASP A 124 20.22 -21.74 -23.98
N ALA A 125 19.19 -21.29 -24.71
CA ALA A 125 18.97 -19.87 -24.98
C ALA A 125 18.69 -19.06 -23.69
N LEU A 126 17.93 -19.62 -22.75
CA LEU A 126 17.69 -19.00 -21.45
C LEU A 126 18.98 -18.99 -20.62
N GLN A 127 19.72 -20.09 -20.60
CA GLN A 127 20.99 -20.19 -19.88
C GLN A 127 21.99 -19.13 -20.36
N ALA A 128 22.15 -18.99 -21.68
CA ALA A 128 23.02 -17.99 -22.29
C ALA A 128 22.60 -16.56 -21.89
N ARG A 129 21.30 -16.27 -21.87
CA ARG A 129 20.76 -14.97 -21.44
C ARG A 129 21.03 -14.69 -19.96
N VAL A 130 20.88 -15.68 -19.07
CA VAL A 130 21.16 -15.54 -17.63
C VAL A 130 22.64 -15.25 -17.40
N ARG A 131 23.54 -16.00 -18.06
CA ARG A 131 24.99 -15.77 -17.95
C ARG A 131 25.40 -14.39 -18.48
N ALA A 132 24.87 -13.97 -19.63
CA ALA A 132 25.11 -12.63 -20.16
C ALA A 132 24.58 -11.52 -19.23
N ALA A 133 23.41 -11.72 -18.61
CA ALA A 133 22.85 -10.80 -17.63
C ALA A 133 23.72 -10.71 -16.37
N ALA A 134 24.31 -11.82 -15.91
CA ALA A 134 25.24 -11.82 -14.78
C ALA A 134 26.55 -11.09 -15.09
N GLU A 135 27.11 -11.25 -16.30
CA GLU A 135 28.30 -10.49 -16.74
C GLU A 135 28.02 -8.99 -16.88
N GLU A 136 26.83 -8.62 -17.35
CA GLU A 136 26.36 -7.23 -17.35
C GLU A 136 26.19 -6.72 -15.91
N GLY A 137 25.55 -7.52 -15.05
CA GLY A 137 25.35 -7.23 -13.63
C GLY A 137 26.66 -7.04 -12.88
N LEU A 138 27.71 -7.80 -13.20
CA LEU A 138 29.05 -7.64 -12.65
C LEU A 138 29.61 -6.24 -12.96
N ARG A 139 29.53 -5.81 -14.22
CA ARG A 139 29.98 -4.47 -14.64
C ARG A 139 29.17 -3.36 -14.00
N ILE A 140 27.84 -3.51 -13.94
CA ILE A 140 26.93 -2.52 -13.34
C ILE A 140 27.22 -2.41 -11.84
N THR A 141 27.26 -3.53 -11.13
CA THR A 141 27.46 -3.58 -9.67
C THR A 141 28.84 -3.03 -9.29
N GLU A 142 29.87 -3.29 -10.10
CA GLU A 142 31.21 -2.75 -9.84
C GLU A 142 31.21 -1.21 -9.88
N ALA A 143 30.54 -0.62 -10.87
CA ALA A 143 30.45 0.83 -11.05
C ALA A 143 29.33 1.50 -10.22
N TRP A 144 28.43 0.73 -9.59
CA TRP A 144 27.25 1.25 -8.94
C TRP A 144 27.59 2.06 -7.69
N LYS A 145 26.98 3.24 -7.58
CA LYS A 145 27.06 4.08 -6.39
C LYS A 145 25.72 4.02 -5.68
N ALA A 146 25.69 3.37 -4.52
CA ALA A 146 24.50 3.27 -3.70
C ALA A 146 23.92 4.66 -3.38
N GLY A 147 22.59 4.74 -3.38
CA GLY A 147 21.86 5.95 -3.03
C GLY A 147 21.96 6.27 -1.53
N PRO A 148 21.44 7.43 -1.11
CA PRO A 148 21.37 7.75 0.31
C PRO A 148 20.29 6.93 1.02
N VAL A 149 20.48 6.65 2.31
CA VAL A 149 19.41 6.12 3.16
C VAL A 149 18.28 7.14 3.27
N ARG A 150 17.11 6.82 2.69
CA ARG A 150 15.90 7.64 2.70
C ARG A 150 15.12 7.58 4.02
N ARG A 151 15.70 8.16 5.08
CA ARG A 151 15.03 8.30 6.40
C ARG A 151 13.78 9.18 6.37
N ASP A 152 13.63 9.98 5.32
CA ASP A 152 12.46 10.80 5.04
C ASP A 152 11.26 10.00 4.50
N ILE A 153 11.49 8.79 3.98
CA ILE A 153 10.40 7.90 3.52
C ILE A 153 9.81 7.17 4.72
N ARG A 154 8.61 7.58 5.13
CA ARG A 154 7.85 6.90 6.18
C ARG A 154 6.99 5.79 5.59
N VAL A 155 7.35 4.55 5.92
CA VAL A 155 6.52 3.37 5.66
C VAL A 155 5.39 3.31 6.69
N LEU A 156 4.14 3.35 6.25
CA LEU A 156 2.98 3.31 7.15
C LEU A 156 2.76 1.93 7.77
N ARG A 157 2.43 1.90 9.06
CA ARG A 157 2.18 0.68 9.85
C ARG A 157 0.97 0.85 10.76
N ALA A 158 0.44 -0.27 11.23
CA ALA A 158 -0.48 -0.27 12.35
C ALA A 158 0.11 0.54 13.53
N GLY A 159 -0.70 1.38 14.15
CA GLY A 159 -0.30 2.34 15.19
C GLY A 159 0.15 3.71 14.66
N ASP A 160 0.45 3.87 13.36
CA ASP A 160 0.84 5.18 12.83
C ASP A 160 -0.33 6.16 12.82
N VAL A 161 -0.11 7.36 13.35
CA VAL A 161 -1.08 8.45 13.21
C VAL A 161 -0.98 9.10 11.84
N ILE A 162 -2.05 8.98 11.05
CA ILE A 162 -2.21 9.60 9.74
C ILE A 162 -3.17 10.80 9.79
N ARG A 163 -3.18 11.60 8.72
CA ARG A 163 -4.12 12.72 8.54
C ARG A 163 -5.19 12.31 7.53
N ALA A 164 -6.45 12.47 7.88
CA ALA A 164 -7.58 12.23 6.98
C ALA A 164 -8.21 13.56 6.56
N ARG A 165 -8.64 13.66 5.29
CA ARG A 165 -9.43 14.79 4.78
C ARG A 165 -10.57 14.30 3.90
N ALA A 166 -11.76 14.82 4.18
CA ALA A 166 -12.89 14.74 3.27
C ALA A 166 -12.95 16.05 2.46
N LEU A 167 -12.99 15.91 1.14
CA LEU A 167 -13.00 17.01 0.18
C LEU A 167 -14.42 17.18 -0.38
N LYS A 168 -14.80 18.40 -0.73
CA LYS A 168 -15.95 18.63 -1.63
C LYS A 168 -15.51 18.37 -3.07
N HIS A 169 -16.46 18.35 -4.00
CA HIS A 169 -16.19 18.09 -5.42
C HIS A 169 -15.21 19.07 -6.07
N ASP A 170 -15.12 20.30 -5.59
CA ASP A 170 -14.15 21.31 -6.05
C ASP A 170 -12.73 21.07 -5.49
N GLY A 171 -12.50 19.96 -4.78
CA GLY A 171 -11.23 19.57 -4.19
C GLY A 171 -10.90 20.28 -2.87
N ARG A 172 -11.77 21.17 -2.37
CA ARG A 172 -11.52 21.87 -1.10
C ARG A 172 -11.83 20.96 0.10
N PRO A 173 -10.94 20.87 1.10
CA PRO A 173 -11.20 20.11 2.30
C PRO A 173 -12.29 20.80 3.13
N TYR A 174 -13.33 20.05 3.50
CA TYR A 174 -14.39 20.55 4.38
C TYR A 174 -14.34 19.89 5.77
N ARG A 175 -13.74 18.71 5.89
CA ARG A 175 -13.42 18.06 7.18
C ARG A 175 -12.01 17.50 7.17
N TRP A 176 -11.31 17.61 8.30
CA TRP A 176 -10.02 16.94 8.49
C TRP A 176 -9.76 16.59 9.96
N TRP A 177 -9.11 15.46 10.17
CA TRP A 177 -8.81 14.92 11.49
C TRP A 177 -7.51 14.10 11.46
N ARG A 178 -7.05 13.71 12.65
CA ARG A 178 -5.99 12.71 12.81
C ARG A 178 -6.64 11.39 13.22
N THR A 179 -6.12 10.27 12.73
CA THR A 179 -6.62 8.94 13.07
C THR A 179 -5.45 7.96 13.07
N THR A 180 -5.57 6.90 13.86
CA THR A 180 -4.58 5.82 13.93
C THR A 180 -4.84 4.83 12.80
N LEU A 181 -3.80 4.43 12.08
CA LEU A 181 -3.88 3.35 11.11
C LEU A 181 -3.94 2.02 11.87
N HIS A 182 -5.00 1.24 11.67
CA HIS A 182 -5.13 -0.11 12.23
C HIS A 182 -4.59 -1.17 11.27
N ASP A 183 -4.89 -1.06 9.98
CA ASP A 183 -4.38 -1.99 8.96
C ASP A 183 -4.31 -1.32 7.59
N ILE A 184 -3.49 -1.88 6.70
CA ILE A 184 -3.37 -1.45 5.30
C ILE A 184 -2.89 -2.62 4.43
N ASP A 185 -3.56 -2.81 3.30
CA ASP A 185 -3.21 -3.79 2.28
C ASP A 185 -3.46 -3.24 0.87
N GLU A 186 -3.39 -4.10 -0.15
CA GLU A 186 -3.61 -3.73 -1.55
C GLU A 186 -5.06 -3.29 -1.87
N LYS A 187 -6.02 -3.61 -1.01
CA LYS A 187 -7.45 -3.29 -1.21
C LYS A 187 -7.80 -1.97 -0.56
N GLY A 188 -7.19 -1.65 0.57
CA GLY A 188 -7.59 -0.50 1.36
C GLY A 188 -6.87 -0.33 2.68
N LEU A 189 -7.50 0.40 3.58
CA LEU A 189 -7.01 0.63 4.93
C LEU A 189 -8.13 0.69 5.97
N VAL A 190 -7.75 0.34 7.19
CA VAL A 190 -8.59 0.44 8.38
C VAL A 190 -8.00 1.50 9.30
N THR A 191 -8.84 2.41 9.78
CA THR A 191 -8.44 3.48 10.71
C THR A 191 -9.26 3.43 11.99
N ALA A 192 -8.71 3.94 13.08
CA ALA A 192 -9.40 4.09 14.35
C ALA A 192 -9.28 5.50 14.90
N SER A 193 -10.38 6.00 15.43
CA SER A 193 -10.47 7.26 16.16
C SER A 193 -11.29 7.04 17.43
N GLN A 194 -10.80 7.50 18.58
CA GLN A 194 -11.55 7.41 19.83
C GLN A 194 -12.59 8.51 19.99
N ILE A 195 -13.49 8.33 20.96
CA ILE A 195 -14.30 9.42 21.49
C ILE A 195 -13.39 10.59 21.87
N GLY A 196 -13.85 11.80 21.56
CA GLY A 196 -13.05 12.99 21.82
C GLY A 196 -12.12 13.36 20.68
N ASN A 197 -11.99 12.56 19.61
CA ASN A 197 -11.12 12.90 18.49
C ASN A 197 -11.52 14.24 17.85
N LEU A 198 -10.55 15.11 17.60
CA LEU A 198 -10.80 16.46 17.10
C LEU A 198 -10.96 16.44 15.58
N VAL A 199 -12.18 16.73 15.13
CA VAL A 199 -12.49 16.96 13.71
C VAL A 199 -12.60 18.46 13.47
N ARG A 200 -11.87 18.94 12.47
CA ARG A 200 -11.82 20.36 12.09
C ARG A 200 -12.49 20.57 10.75
N GLN A 201 -13.04 21.77 10.58
CA GLN A 201 -13.62 22.28 9.34
C GLN A 201 -13.19 23.76 9.16
N PRO A 202 -13.44 24.42 8.01
CA PRO A 202 -12.87 25.74 7.69
C PRO A 202 -12.99 26.83 8.78
N ARG A 203 -14.03 26.80 9.60
CA ARG A 203 -14.30 27.85 10.61
C ARG A 203 -14.65 27.33 12.00
N SER A 204 -14.60 26.02 12.24
CA SER A 204 -14.92 25.44 13.54
C SER A 204 -14.29 24.06 13.69
N ALA A 205 -14.45 23.47 14.87
CA ALA A 205 -14.06 22.10 15.16
C ALA A 205 -15.00 21.51 16.20
N TRP A 206 -15.14 20.20 16.19
CA TRP A 206 -15.87 19.46 17.22
C TRP A 206 -15.10 18.20 17.61
N ARG A 207 -15.50 17.60 18.71
CA ARG A 207 -14.98 16.31 19.16
C ARG A 207 -16.00 15.21 18.88
N THR A 208 -15.53 14.08 18.36
CA THR A 208 -16.38 12.91 18.09
C THR A 208 -17.03 12.41 19.38
N ARG A 209 -18.27 11.92 19.26
CA ARG A 209 -19.03 11.33 20.37
C ARG A 209 -18.98 9.80 20.41
N SER A 210 -18.44 9.18 19.37
CA SER A 210 -18.28 7.73 19.23
C SER A 210 -16.83 7.37 18.97
N HIS A 211 -16.45 6.14 19.32
CA HIS A 211 -15.26 5.48 18.79
C HIS A 211 -15.58 5.05 17.37
N ILE A 212 -14.73 5.38 16.40
CA ILE A 212 -14.99 5.15 14.99
C ILE A 212 -13.90 4.26 14.42
N ARG A 213 -14.28 3.07 13.93
CA ARG A 213 -13.44 2.25 13.05
C ARG A 213 -13.87 2.47 11.61
N GLY A 214 -12.98 3.06 10.81
CA GLY A 214 -13.23 3.32 9.40
C GLY A 214 -12.58 2.27 8.51
N PHE A 215 -13.32 1.77 7.53
CA PHE A 215 -12.86 0.86 6.48
C PHE A 215 -12.97 1.60 5.15
N PHE A 216 -11.84 1.73 4.46
CA PHE A 216 -11.76 2.49 3.22
C PHE A 216 -11.07 1.67 2.15
N TRP A 217 -11.54 1.79 0.91
CA TRP A 217 -11.04 1.03 -0.24
C TRP A 217 -10.41 1.94 -1.29
N PHE A 218 -9.38 1.43 -1.95
CA PHE A 218 -8.70 2.15 -3.04
C PHE A 218 -9.42 2.04 -4.39
N ASP A 219 -10.37 1.11 -4.51
CA ASP A 219 -11.07 0.79 -5.76
C ASP A 219 -12.60 0.94 -5.68
N ARG A 220 -13.14 1.36 -4.53
CA ARG A 220 -14.59 1.48 -4.31
C ARG A 220 -14.99 2.84 -3.72
N PRO A 221 -16.16 3.37 -4.10
CA PRO A 221 -16.64 4.67 -3.65
C PRO A 221 -17.23 4.67 -2.23
N GLN A 222 -17.34 3.53 -1.55
CA GLN A 222 -17.86 3.44 -0.19
C GLN A 222 -16.74 3.55 0.85
N GLY A 223 -17.02 4.18 2.00
CA GLY A 223 -16.25 4.03 3.23
C GLY A 223 -17.19 3.61 4.37
N VAL A 224 -16.91 2.50 5.05
CA VAL A 224 -17.76 2.01 6.15
C VAL A 224 -17.19 2.48 7.47
N LEU A 225 -18.02 3.10 8.30
CA LEU A 225 -17.69 3.53 9.65
C LEU A 225 -18.50 2.69 10.63
N GLU A 226 -17.80 1.94 11.47
CA GLU A 226 -18.38 1.35 12.67
C GLU A 226 -18.28 2.38 13.79
N CYS A 227 -19.42 2.92 14.23
CA CYS A 227 -19.51 3.89 15.30
C CYS A 227 -19.93 3.18 16.59
N TYR A 228 -19.07 3.21 17.60
CA TYR A 228 -19.29 2.61 18.91
C TYR A 228 -19.49 3.67 19.98
N GLY A 229 -20.42 3.41 20.89
CA GLY A 229 -20.69 4.24 22.06
C GLY A 229 -19.60 4.14 23.12
N ARG A 230 -19.86 4.67 24.31
CA ARG A 230 -18.87 4.74 25.39
C ARG A 230 -18.60 3.40 26.06
N THR A 231 -19.53 2.46 25.98
CA THR A 231 -19.43 1.14 26.63
C THR A 231 -19.11 0.02 25.64
N GLY A 232 -18.85 0.38 24.39
CA GLY A 232 -18.48 -0.54 23.30
C GLY A 232 -19.63 -1.19 22.55
N GLU A 233 -20.85 -0.76 22.84
CA GLU A 233 -22.03 -0.99 22.02
C GLU A 233 -21.85 -0.37 20.63
N LEU A 234 -22.31 -1.06 19.58
CA LEU A 234 -22.37 -0.48 18.24
C LEU A 234 -23.58 0.45 18.19
N ASP A 235 -23.37 1.74 17.95
CA ASP A 235 -24.44 2.74 17.82
C ASP A 235 -24.98 2.79 16.38
N GLU A 236 -24.09 2.69 15.39
CA GLU A 236 -24.42 2.92 13.99
C GLU A 236 -23.34 2.32 13.07
N LEU A 237 -23.79 1.71 11.97
CA LEU A 237 -22.99 1.56 10.76
C LEU A 237 -23.33 2.71 9.82
N TYR A 238 -22.32 3.48 9.44
CA TYR A 238 -22.47 4.59 8.52
C TYR A 238 -21.60 4.34 7.28
N VAL A 239 -22.20 4.33 6.10
CA VAL A 239 -21.48 4.16 4.84
C VAL A 239 -21.44 5.47 4.09
N ASN A 240 -20.26 6.05 4.02
CA ASN A 240 -20.03 7.26 3.25
C ASN A 240 -19.90 6.95 1.75
N ILE A 241 -20.55 7.74 0.89
CA ILE A 241 -20.41 7.62 -0.56
C ILE A 241 -19.58 8.78 -1.10
N GLY A 242 -18.44 8.44 -1.67
CA GLY A 242 -17.47 9.39 -2.18
C GLY A 242 -16.70 8.85 -3.38
N THR A 243 -15.46 9.29 -3.51
CA THR A 243 -14.46 8.64 -4.37
C THR A 243 -13.73 7.55 -3.60
N PRO A 244 -13.15 6.55 -4.27
CA PRO A 244 -12.13 5.71 -3.64
C PRO A 244 -11.06 6.55 -2.97
N VAL A 245 -10.61 6.11 -1.79
CA VAL A 245 -9.64 6.90 -1.01
C VAL A 245 -8.28 6.92 -1.72
N ARG A 246 -7.54 8.00 -1.51
CA ARG A 246 -6.15 8.14 -1.94
C ARG A 246 -5.28 8.31 -0.71
N LEU A 247 -4.21 7.53 -0.63
CA LEU A 247 -3.24 7.63 0.45
C LEU A 247 -1.89 8.08 -0.11
N ARG A 248 -1.41 9.25 0.30
CA ARG A 248 -0.09 9.78 -0.10
C ARG A 248 0.59 10.45 1.08
N ALA A 249 1.85 10.11 1.35
CA ALA A 249 2.65 10.73 2.42
C ALA A 249 1.93 10.81 3.79
N GLY A 250 1.27 9.73 4.22
CA GLY A 250 0.54 9.68 5.49
C GLY A 250 -0.77 10.50 5.51
N LYS A 251 -1.30 10.84 4.33
CA LYS A 251 -2.53 11.60 4.16
C LYS A 251 -3.55 10.78 3.37
N LEU A 252 -4.65 10.41 4.03
CA LEU A 252 -5.84 9.84 3.41
C LEU A 252 -6.75 10.98 2.92
N GLU A 253 -7.19 10.91 1.67
CA GLU A 253 -8.14 11.86 1.09
C GLU A 253 -9.17 11.17 0.22
N TYR A 254 -10.40 11.68 0.25
CA TYR A 254 -11.46 11.33 -0.68
C TYR A 254 -12.36 12.54 -0.91
N THR A 255 -13.05 12.55 -2.04
CA THR A 255 -14.16 13.49 -2.28
C THR A 255 -15.42 12.86 -1.75
N ASP A 256 -16.10 13.57 -0.87
CA ASP A 256 -17.40 13.22 -0.34
C ASP A 256 -18.49 13.70 -1.29
N TYR A 257 -19.51 12.87 -1.53
CA TYR A 257 -20.65 13.23 -2.37
C TYR A 257 -21.91 13.57 -1.58
N GLU A 258 -21.85 13.66 -0.25
CA GLU A 258 -22.98 14.04 0.63
C GLU A 258 -24.17 13.08 0.61
N LEU A 259 -24.08 11.94 -0.10
CA LEU A 259 -25.10 10.90 -0.06
C LEU A 259 -24.55 9.76 0.77
N ASP A 260 -25.30 9.30 1.76
CA ASP A 260 -24.77 8.34 2.72
C ASP A 260 -25.79 7.22 3.01
N VAL A 261 -25.36 6.19 3.72
CA VAL A 261 -26.23 5.12 4.23
C VAL A 261 -26.04 4.99 5.72
N SER A 262 -27.14 4.92 6.45
CA SER A 262 -27.16 4.70 7.89
C SER A 262 -27.88 3.39 8.22
N LYS A 263 -27.32 2.63 9.15
CA LYS A 263 -27.96 1.46 9.77
C LYS A 263 -27.70 1.46 11.28
N ARG A 264 -28.76 1.67 12.05
CA ARG A 264 -28.73 1.54 13.52
C ARG A 264 -29.07 0.11 13.95
N PRO A 265 -28.66 -0.34 15.14
CA PRO A 265 -29.05 -1.65 15.66
C PRO A 265 -30.56 -1.86 15.63
N GLY A 266 -31.00 -2.98 15.07
CA GLY A 266 -32.42 -3.32 14.96
C GLY A 266 -33.19 -2.61 13.84
N GLU A 267 -32.55 -1.68 13.12
CA GLU A 267 -33.14 -0.98 11.98
C GLU A 267 -32.61 -1.54 10.65
N ALA A 268 -33.42 -1.41 9.59
CA ALA A 268 -32.96 -1.64 8.23
C ALA A 268 -32.06 -0.48 7.76
N ALA A 269 -31.06 -0.79 6.93
CA ALA A 269 -30.21 0.21 6.32
C ALA A 269 -31.00 1.12 5.38
N ARG A 270 -30.75 2.42 5.46
CA ARG A 270 -31.43 3.44 4.64
C ARG A 270 -30.45 4.45 4.07
N ILE A 271 -30.73 4.91 2.86
CA ILE A 271 -30.04 6.07 2.28
C ILE A 271 -30.48 7.31 3.04
N VAL A 272 -29.52 8.18 3.38
CA VAL A 272 -29.73 9.45 4.08
C VAL A 272 -29.04 10.59 3.31
N ASP A 273 -29.33 11.83 3.71
CA ASP A 273 -28.71 13.06 3.20
C ASP A 273 -28.95 13.31 1.68
N GLU A 274 -30.10 12.81 1.20
CA GLU A 274 -30.57 12.94 -0.19
C GLU A 274 -30.77 14.39 -0.63
N ASP A 275 -31.25 15.24 0.28
CA ASP A 275 -31.40 16.67 0.10
C ASP A 275 -30.03 17.37 -0.01
N GLU A 276 -29.09 17.05 0.88
CA GLU A 276 -27.71 17.56 0.82
C GLU A 276 -27.02 17.18 -0.50
N PHE A 277 -27.20 15.94 -0.95
CA PHE A 277 -26.70 15.49 -2.25
C PHE A 277 -27.31 16.26 -3.43
N VAL A 278 -28.63 16.50 -3.42
CA VAL A 278 -29.31 17.26 -4.48
C VAL A 278 -28.82 18.72 -4.51
N GLU A 279 -28.60 19.34 -3.36
CA GLU A 279 -28.02 20.68 -3.27
C GLU A 279 -26.58 20.71 -3.78
N ALA A 280 -25.75 19.76 -3.37
CA ALA A 280 -24.38 19.63 -3.84
C ALA A 280 -24.32 19.39 -5.35
N ALA A 281 -25.20 18.55 -5.89
CA ALA A 281 -25.30 18.29 -7.33
C ALA A 281 -25.60 19.55 -8.12
N LYS A 282 -26.50 20.43 -7.62
CA LYS A 282 -26.78 21.74 -8.22
C LYS A 282 -25.57 22.67 -8.11
N ARG A 283 -25.01 22.79 -6.90
CA ARG A 283 -23.90 23.71 -6.58
C ARG A 283 -22.64 23.42 -7.39
N TYR A 284 -22.26 22.15 -7.47
CA TYR A 284 -21.04 21.70 -8.14
C TYR A 284 -21.30 21.19 -9.56
N ARG A 285 -22.54 21.24 -10.04
CA ARG A 285 -22.96 20.84 -11.39
C ARG A 285 -22.59 19.40 -11.72
N TYR A 286 -22.94 18.47 -10.83
CA TYR A 286 -22.70 17.04 -11.06
C TYR A 286 -23.38 16.58 -12.35
N SER A 287 -22.62 15.91 -13.21
CA SER A 287 -23.17 15.36 -14.45
C SER A 287 -24.26 14.31 -14.15
N PRO A 288 -25.24 14.11 -15.04
CA PRO A 288 -26.23 13.05 -14.86
C PRO A 288 -25.60 11.66 -14.68
N ALA A 289 -24.45 11.41 -15.31
CA ALA A 289 -23.71 10.17 -15.15
C ALA A 289 -23.12 10.02 -13.74
N LEU A 290 -22.49 11.08 -13.20
CA LEU A 290 -21.98 11.09 -11.83
C LEU A 290 -23.13 10.87 -10.83
N GLN A 291 -24.26 11.56 -11.01
CA GLN A 291 -25.40 11.40 -10.11
C GLN A 291 -25.94 9.97 -10.10
N ARG A 292 -26.09 9.34 -11.28
CA ARG A 292 -26.46 7.92 -11.38
C ARG A 292 -25.45 7.01 -10.70
N GLY A 293 -24.16 7.28 -10.86
CA GLY A 293 -23.06 6.54 -10.23
C GLY A 293 -23.11 6.60 -8.71
N VAL A 294 -23.25 7.80 -8.13
CA VAL A 294 -23.36 8.00 -6.67
C VAL A 294 -24.59 7.29 -6.11
N ARG A 295 -25.74 7.38 -6.77
CA ARG A 295 -26.97 6.67 -6.36
C ARG A 295 -26.83 5.14 -6.45
N ALA A 296 -26.13 4.64 -7.47
CA ALA A 296 -25.83 3.22 -7.58
C ALA A 296 -24.90 2.76 -6.45
N ALA A 297 -23.85 3.54 -6.16
CA ALA A 297 -22.94 3.28 -5.05
C ALA A 297 -23.67 3.29 -3.69
N ALA A 298 -24.62 4.20 -3.47
CA ALA A 298 -25.45 4.22 -2.27
C ALA A 298 -26.35 2.98 -2.14
N ARG A 299 -26.98 2.52 -3.24
CA ARG A 299 -27.75 1.26 -3.23
C ARG A 299 -26.88 0.04 -2.92
N GLU A 300 -25.66 -0.01 -3.43
CA GLU A 300 -24.69 -1.04 -3.04
C GLU A 300 -24.23 -0.86 -1.58
N GLY A 301 -24.14 0.38 -1.10
CA GLY A 301 -23.87 0.72 0.31
C GLY A 301 -24.94 0.18 1.26
N VAL A 302 -26.22 0.21 0.86
CA VAL A 302 -27.31 -0.43 1.62
C VAL A 302 -27.08 -1.93 1.75
N LYS A 303 -26.81 -2.63 0.64
CA LYS A 303 -26.50 -4.07 0.68
C LYS A 303 -25.27 -4.38 1.52
N LEU A 304 -24.25 -3.53 1.43
CA LEU A 304 -23.04 -3.63 2.21
C LEU A 304 -23.34 -3.50 3.70
N ALA A 305 -24.07 -2.47 4.13
CA ALA A 305 -24.48 -2.28 5.52
C ALA A 305 -25.37 -3.42 6.04
N GLU A 306 -26.21 -4.00 5.18
CA GLU A 306 -27.06 -5.13 5.57
C GLU A 306 -26.28 -6.41 5.85
N SER A 307 -25.28 -6.69 5.02
CA SER A 307 -24.42 -7.88 5.14
C SER A 307 -23.16 -7.66 5.99
N TRP A 308 -22.91 -6.43 6.44
CA TRP A 308 -21.72 -6.10 7.22
C TRP A 308 -21.77 -6.77 8.59
N GLN A 309 -20.68 -7.44 8.95
CA GLN A 309 -20.46 -7.98 10.29
C GLN A 309 -19.48 -7.09 11.03
N PRO A 310 -19.94 -6.31 12.02
CA PRO A 310 -19.08 -5.41 12.78
C PRO A 310 -17.91 -6.16 13.42
N ARG A 311 -16.71 -5.60 13.39
CA ARG A 311 -15.51 -6.25 13.97
C ARG A 311 -15.49 -6.26 15.49
N GLY A 312 -16.42 -5.54 16.12
CA GLY A 312 -16.52 -5.41 17.57
C GLY A 312 -15.65 -4.28 18.10
N TRP A 313 -15.62 -4.16 19.42
CA TRP A 313 -14.85 -3.11 20.10
C TRP A 313 -13.35 -3.17 19.77
N PHE A 314 -12.68 -2.03 19.87
CA PHE A 314 -11.22 -1.90 19.74
C PHE A 314 -10.68 -0.94 20.78
N GLU A 315 -9.45 -1.22 21.21
CA GLU A 315 -8.61 -0.31 21.99
C GLU A 315 -7.59 0.37 21.07
N ASP A 316 -6.86 1.36 21.59
CA ASP A 316 -5.75 1.97 20.84
C ASP A 316 -4.62 0.93 20.64
N ILE A 317 -4.08 0.90 19.41
CA ILE A 317 -2.89 0.13 19.02
C ILE A 317 -1.65 1.02 19.14
#